data_AF-A0A8X8XB84-F1
#
_entry.id   AF-A0A8X8XB84-F1
#
_cell.length_a   1.000
_cell.length_b   1.000
_cell.length_c   1.000
_cell.angle_alpha   90.00
_cell.angle_beta   90.00
_cell.angle_gamma   90.00
#
_symmetry.space_group_name_H-M   'P 1'
#
loop_
_entity.id
_entity.type
_entity.pdbx_description
1 polymer ?
#
loop_
_entity_poly.entity_id
_entity_poly.type
_entity_poly.pdbx_seq_one_letter_code
_entity_poly.pdbx_strand_id
1 'polypeptide(L)'
;MELVSSSLMKEFVDSFFLLLLKTQNFIYKRLLEDQIDVPSVALQVAQDLPSVARDLKLGVLKKMTVRSEIHGQTTSCVTIYLGLALLASIIAQVNGQMVPLTIIDKAQEKLAICIDGTPGGYHFDPGFGDGANNWIIMLMGGGWCGLNICQYRIGKDLGSTTNIPPQNFEGILSSDQSINPDFYNWNRVFIRYCDGGSFMGDAQRDDNGHIVELRGLRVFTAVMDELLNVKGMKKTENAILAGGSAGALAAILLCDRYRALIPDAKRVKCLSQSGFFIRAKDLPDANRREGGFAHIIDFHNMIDALPKSCTSKMNASLCLFPEYVVGDVQTPLFLLNPIFDTFQLQHLVRPNPPELDGWNTTCINNSLDPSHPPCPDLTRCTPSQMQLVKDYGGALLDAINEIQDIPSRGLFLSSCYAHDFVPATWSAASYRLQDKTISQAFSDWYFDRSPAKMIDNRIDAPLKC
;
A
#
# COMPACT_ATOMS: atom_id res chain seq x y z
N MET A 1 9.62 -13.53 50.61
CA MET A 1 10.26 -12.27 50.20
C MET A 1 11.74 -12.43 50.49
N GLU A 2 12.51 -12.99 49.56
CA GLU A 2 13.97 -13.00 49.63
C GLU A 2 14.49 -12.53 48.28
N LEU A 3 15.33 -11.50 48.34
CA LEU A 3 15.88 -10.79 47.20
C LEU A 3 16.72 -11.76 46.36
N VAL A 4 16.33 -11.96 45.11
CA VAL A 4 17.24 -12.47 44.07
C VAL A 4 18.46 -11.56 44.11
N SER A 5 19.62 -12.10 44.49
CA SER A 5 20.83 -11.28 44.61
C SER A 5 21.09 -10.58 43.29
N SER A 6 21.28 -9.26 43.33
CA SER A 6 21.43 -8.41 42.16
C SER A 6 22.55 -8.86 41.21
N SER A 7 23.54 -9.64 41.69
CA SER A 7 24.60 -10.20 40.85
C SER A 7 24.11 -11.31 39.92
N LEU A 8 23.18 -12.17 40.35
CA LEU A 8 22.67 -13.28 39.55
C LEU A 8 21.74 -12.80 38.43
N MET A 9 20.95 -11.77 38.73
CA MET A 9 20.11 -11.11 37.73
C MET A 9 20.95 -10.32 36.73
N LYS A 10 22.03 -9.68 37.19
CA LYS A 10 22.97 -8.95 36.33
C LYS A 10 23.77 -9.90 35.42
N GLU A 11 24.28 -11.02 35.93
CA GLU A 11 24.98 -12.02 35.11
C GLU A 11 24.06 -12.69 34.08
N PHE A 12 22.78 -12.91 34.42
CA PHE A 12 21.79 -13.42 33.48
C PHE A 12 21.47 -12.40 32.37
N VAL A 13 21.26 -11.14 32.74
CA VAL A 13 21.04 -10.04 31.78
C VAL A 13 22.27 -9.85 30.89
N ASP A 14 23.47 -9.82 31.44
CA ASP A 14 24.72 -9.62 30.68
C ASP A 14 24.99 -10.79 29.72
N SER A 15 24.73 -12.04 30.15
CA SER A 15 24.88 -13.23 29.31
C SER A 15 23.81 -13.30 28.21
N PHE A 16 22.58 -12.85 28.49
CA PHE A 16 21.49 -12.76 27.53
C PHE A 16 21.71 -11.63 26.52
N PHE A 17 22.25 -10.49 26.96
CA PHE A 17 22.63 -9.37 26.09
C PHE A 17 23.80 -9.74 25.17
N LEU A 18 24.80 -10.46 25.68
CA LEU A 18 25.89 -11.02 24.88
C LEU A 18 25.40 -12.06 23.85
N LEU A 19 24.38 -12.84 24.20
CA LEU A 19 23.73 -13.78 23.27
C LEU A 19 22.99 -13.01 22.18
N LEU A 20 22.16 -12.02 22.52
CA LEU A 20 21.48 -11.16 21.56
C LEU A 20 22.47 -10.45 20.63
N LEU A 21 23.53 -9.82 21.17
CA LEU A 21 24.57 -9.15 20.38
C LEU A 21 25.34 -10.09 19.45
N LYS A 22 25.64 -11.32 19.88
CA LYS A 22 26.32 -12.32 19.03
C LYS A 22 25.40 -12.87 17.96
N THR A 23 24.12 -13.07 18.26
CA THR A 23 23.13 -13.57 17.30
C THR A 23 22.78 -12.48 16.29
N GLN A 24 22.64 -11.24 16.74
CA GLN A 24 22.42 -10.06 15.92
C GLN A 24 23.64 -9.77 15.04
N ASN A 25 24.87 -9.82 15.55
CA ASN A 25 26.08 -9.67 14.73
C ASN A 25 26.27 -10.83 13.73
N PHE A 26 25.87 -12.06 14.08
CA PHE A 26 25.94 -13.20 13.17
C PHE A 26 24.94 -13.08 12.02
N ILE A 27 23.69 -12.68 12.32
CA ILE A 27 22.65 -12.42 11.33
C ILE A 27 23.01 -11.21 10.47
N TYR A 28 23.48 -10.12 11.09
CA TYR A 28 23.85 -8.87 10.41
C TYR A 28 25.07 -9.05 9.49
N LYS A 29 26.08 -9.83 9.93
CA LYS A 29 27.26 -10.13 9.10
C LYS A 29 26.92 -11.01 7.89
N ARG A 30 26.02 -11.98 8.03
CA ARG A 30 25.56 -12.82 6.90
C ARG A 30 24.62 -12.10 5.93
N LEU A 31 23.77 -11.19 6.41
CA LEU A 31 22.89 -10.40 5.56
C LEU A 31 23.66 -9.38 4.69
N LEU A 32 24.82 -8.90 5.15
CA LEU A 32 25.64 -7.92 4.43
C LEU A 32 26.64 -8.55 3.45
N GLU A 33 27.11 -9.78 3.68
CA GLU A 33 28.19 -10.39 2.86
C GLU A 33 27.68 -11.25 1.68
N ASP A 34 26.48 -11.85 1.72
CA ASP A 34 26.11 -12.92 0.75
C ASP A 34 24.86 -12.71 -0.14
N GLN A 35 24.09 -11.61 -0.05
CA GLN A 35 22.88 -11.35 -0.87
C GLN A 35 21.95 -12.59 -1.06
N ILE A 36 21.54 -13.25 0.03
CA ILE A 36 20.65 -14.44 -0.01
C ILE A 36 19.23 -14.09 0.48
N ASP A 37 18.25 -14.69 -0.20
CA ASP A 37 16.81 -14.60 0.04
C ASP A 37 16.39 -15.02 1.47
N VAL A 38 15.57 -14.18 2.11
CA VAL A 38 15.16 -14.24 3.53
C VAL A 38 14.43 -15.54 3.93
N PRO A 39 13.58 -16.18 3.10
CA PRO A 39 12.89 -17.42 3.44
C PRO A 39 13.84 -18.61 3.60
N SER A 40 14.93 -18.65 2.84
CA SER A 40 15.92 -19.74 2.89
C SER A 40 16.74 -19.68 4.18
N VAL A 41 17.06 -18.47 4.66
CA VAL A 41 17.75 -18.25 5.94
C VAL A 41 16.85 -18.62 7.11
N ALA A 42 15.57 -18.26 7.08
CA ALA A 42 14.62 -18.63 8.13
C ALA A 42 14.41 -20.15 8.23
N LEU A 43 14.36 -20.86 7.09
CA LEU A 43 14.24 -22.32 7.04
C LEU A 43 15.50 -23.03 7.54
N GLN A 44 16.69 -22.53 7.17
CA GLN A 44 17.96 -23.11 7.62
C GLN A 44 18.24 -22.83 9.10
N VAL A 45 17.92 -21.62 9.59
CA VAL A 45 18.00 -21.28 11.02
C VAL A 45 17.02 -22.13 11.83
N ALA A 46 15.81 -22.39 11.34
CA ALA A 46 14.87 -23.31 11.97
C ALA A 46 15.37 -24.78 11.99
N GLN A 47 16.14 -25.19 10.97
CA GLN A 47 16.76 -26.52 10.88
C GLN A 47 18.01 -26.67 11.77
N ASP A 48 18.73 -25.59 12.04
CA ASP A 48 19.93 -25.57 12.90
C ASP A 48 19.61 -25.26 14.38
N LEU A 49 18.43 -24.69 14.68
CA LEU A 49 17.95 -24.46 16.05
C LEU A 49 18.05 -25.71 16.98
N PRO A 50 17.75 -26.94 16.51
CA PRO A 50 17.89 -28.16 17.30
C PRO A 50 19.34 -28.59 17.60
N SER A 51 20.34 -28.16 16.81
CA SER A 51 21.75 -28.44 17.07
C SER A 51 22.32 -27.43 18.07
N VAL A 52 21.98 -26.15 17.90
CA VAL A 52 22.31 -25.06 18.84
C VAL A 52 21.67 -25.29 20.21
N ALA A 53 20.42 -25.77 20.25
CA ALA A 53 19.75 -26.16 21.50
C ALA A 53 20.37 -27.41 22.17
N ARG A 54 21.04 -28.28 21.40
CA ARG A 54 21.75 -29.48 21.90
C ARG A 54 23.07 -29.10 22.57
N ASP A 55 23.82 -28.19 21.95
CA ASP A 55 25.08 -27.68 22.49
C ASP A 55 24.87 -26.78 23.72
N LEU A 56 23.77 -26.01 23.75
CA LEU A 56 23.33 -25.26 24.94
C LEU A 56 22.88 -26.18 26.09
N LYS A 57 22.19 -27.30 25.79
CA LYS A 57 21.87 -28.32 26.80
C LYS A 57 23.14 -28.85 27.46
N LEU A 58 24.21 -29.14 26.70
CA LEU A 58 25.46 -29.68 27.24
C LEU A 58 26.29 -28.67 28.07
N GLY A 59 26.21 -27.37 27.75
CA GLY A 59 26.90 -26.32 28.51
C GLY A 59 26.19 -25.89 29.80
N VAL A 60 24.86 -25.82 29.80
CA VAL A 60 24.05 -25.34 30.94
C VAL A 60 23.74 -26.47 31.93
N LEU A 61 23.43 -27.69 31.46
CA LEU A 61 23.18 -28.84 32.37
C LEU A 61 24.41 -29.25 33.17
N LYS A 62 25.63 -29.01 32.66
CA LYS A 62 26.89 -29.31 33.37
C LYS A 62 27.20 -28.35 34.52
N LYS A 63 26.60 -27.15 34.53
CA LYS A 63 26.80 -26.15 35.60
C LYS A 63 25.63 -26.03 36.57
N MET A 64 24.43 -26.47 36.18
CA MET A 64 23.24 -26.47 37.05
C MET A 64 23.06 -27.76 37.88
N THR A 65 23.91 -28.79 37.71
CA THR A 65 23.82 -30.03 38.50
C THR A 65 24.26 -29.87 39.97
N VAL A 66 24.69 -28.68 40.38
CA VAL A 66 25.10 -28.41 41.76
C VAL A 66 24.16 -27.35 42.34
N ARG A 67 23.18 -27.81 43.14
CA ARG A 67 22.18 -27.05 43.93
C ARG A 67 20.88 -26.68 43.21
N SER A 68 19.92 -27.60 43.22
CA SER A 68 18.64 -27.39 43.92
C SER A 68 17.79 -28.66 43.84
N GLU A 69 17.92 -29.54 44.83
CA GLU A 69 16.81 -30.43 45.16
C GLU A 69 15.80 -29.60 45.97
N ILE A 70 14.51 -29.87 45.76
CA ILE A 70 13.37 -29.39 46.55
C ILE A 70 12.85 -27.97 46.17
N HIS A 71 12.20 -27.85 44.98
CA HIS A 71 11.09 -26.93 44.60
C HIS A 71 10.96 -26.69 43.07
N GLY A 72 11.80 -27.32 42.25
CA GLY A 72 12.07 -26.92 40.86
C GLY A 72 11.03 -27.20 39.75
N GLN A 73 9.81 -27.69 40.02
CA GLN A 73 8.85 -27.97 38.95
C GLN A 73 7.93 -26.80 38.58
N THR A 74 7.47 -26.02 39.57
CA THR A 74 6.53 -24.90 39.31
C THR A 74 7.24 -23.64 38.81
N THR A 75 8.41 -23.31 39.36
CA THR A 75 9.18 -22.11 38.97
C THR A 75 9.75 -22.23 37.56
N SER A 76 10.21 -23.43 37.17
CA SER A 76 10.81 -23.69 35.86
C SER A 76 9.77 -23.60 34.72
N CYS A 77 8.55 -24.09 34.96
CA CYS A 77 7.45 -23.94 34.00
C CYS A 77 7.06 -22.46 33.80
N VAL A 78 6.92 -21.68 34.88
CA VAL A 78 6.54 -20.26 34.79
C VAL A 78 7.58 -19.44 34.01
N THR A 79 8.87 -19.68 34.23
CA THR A 79 9.94 -18.98 33.50
C THR A 79 9.97 -19.37 32.01
N ILE A 80 9.72 -20.64 31.68
CA ILE A 80 9.63 -21.10 30.28
C ILE A 80 8.40 -20.48 29.58
N TYR A 81 7.23 -20.44 30.24
CA TYR A 81 6.03 -19.82 29.67
C TYR A 81 6.20 -18.32 29.45
N LEU A 82 6.82 -17.59 30.39
CA LEU A 82 7.12 -16.17 30.23
C LEU A 82 8.14 -15.93 29.10
N GLY A 83 9.16 -16.77 28.98
CA GLY A 83 10.14 -16.71 27.90
C GLY A 83 9.51 -16.97 26.52
N LEU A 84 8.63 -17.97 26.41
CA LEU A 84 7.91 -18.28 25.18
C LEU A 84 6.88 -17.18 24.82
N ALA A 85 6.19 -16.61 25.81
CA ALA A 85 5.27 -15.49 25.58
C ALA A 85 6.02 -14.22 25.13
N LEU A 86 7.19 -13.96 25.69
CA LEU A 86 8.04 -12.84 25.26
C LEU A 86 8.58 -13.08 23.85
N LEU A 87 9.04 -14.30 23.54
CA LEU A 87 9.50 -14.67 22.21
C LEU A 87 8.38 -14.58 21.16
N ALA A 88 7.17 -15.05 21.50
CA ALA A 88 5.99 -14.94 20.64
C ALA A 88 5.58 -13.46 20.43
N SER A 89 5.72 -12.63 21.48
CA SER A 89 5.46 -11.19 21.38
C SER A 89 6.51 -10.50 20.49
N ILE A 90 7.77 -10.88 20.60
CA ILE A 90 8.86 -10.37 19.74
C ILE A 90 8.64 -10.84 18.29
N ILE A 91 8.29 -12.11 18.05
CA ILE A 91 7.99 -12.62 16.71
C ILE A 91 6.74 -11.92 16.11
N ALA A 92 5.73 -11.63 16.93
CA ALA A 92 4.56 -10.85 16.53
C ALA A 92 4.84 -9.35 16.32
N GLN A 93 5.93 -8.82 16.87
CA GLN A 93 6.41 -7.46 16.59
C GLN A 93 7.31 -7.41 15.34
N VAL A 94 8.00 -8.51 15.00
CA VAL A 94 8.89 -8.60 13.83
C VAL A 94 8.13 -8.89 12.54
N ASN A 95 7.01 -9.63 12.61
CA ASN A 95 6.06 -9.75 11.51
C ASN A 95 4.96 -8.71 11.75
N GLY A 96 4.79 -7.75 10.84
CA GLY A 96 3.70 -6.78 10.95
C GLY A 96 2.34 -7.45 11.16
N GLN A 97 1.40 -6.71 11.74
CA GLN A 97 0.13 -7.27 12.18
C GLN A 97 -0.65 -7.82 10.99
N MET A 98 -0.82 -9.14 10.96
CA MET A 98 -1.60 -9.86 9.94
C MET A 98 -3.10 -9.69 10.25
N VAL A 99 -3.79 -8.87 9.47
CA VAL A 99 -5.20 -8.55 9.66
C VAL A 99 -6.07 -9.45 8.77
N PRO A 100 -6.99 -10.26 9.32
CA PRO A 100 -7.82 -11.16 8.53
C PRO A 100 -8.83 -10.40 7.65
N LEU A 101 -9.28 -11.04 6.57
CA LEU A 101 -10.34 -10.52 5.72
C LEU A 101 -11.69 -10.60 6.46
N THR A 102 -12.42 -9.49 6.47
CA THR A 102 -13.84 -9.43 6.85
C THR A 102 -14.68 -9.40 5.58
N ILE A 103 -15.62 -10.33 5.48
CA ILE A 103 -16.63 -10.34 4.40
C ILE A 103 -17.76 -9.39 4.77
N ILE A 104 -18.22 -8.61 3.80
CA ILE A 104 -19.35 -7.69 3.94
C ILE A 104 -20.61 -8.49 4.30
N ASP A 105 -21.29 -8.10 5.37
CA ASP A 105 -22.59 -8.61 5.76
C ASP A 105 -23.63 -8.34 4.66
N LYS A 106 -24.32 -9.42 4.27
CA LYS A 106 -25.31 -9.44 3.19
C LYS A 106 -24.79 -8.86 1.87
N ALA A 107 -23.51 -9.08 1.56
CA ALA A 107 -22.87 -8.60 0.34
C ALA A 107 -23.67 -8.95 -0.93
N GLN A 108 -24.21 -10.18 -0.99
CA GLN A 108 -25.00 -10.66 -2.12
C GLN A 108 -26.31 -9.87 -2.31
N GLU A 109 -27.05 -9.62 -1.23
CA GLU A 109 -28.29 -8.82 -1.28
C GLU A 109 -28.02 -7.38 -1.72
N LYS A 110 -26.85 -6.83 -1.34
CA LYS A 110 -26.41 -5.48 -1.69
C LYS A 110 -25.76 -5.38 -3.07
N LEU A 111 -25.54 -6.52 -3.76
CA LEU A 111 -24.69 -6.64 -4.95
C LEU A 111 -23.27 -6.08 -4.75
N ALA A 112 -22.75 -6.14 -3.52
CA ALA A 112 -21.40 -5.75 -3.16
C ALA A 112 -20.45 -6.95 -3.35
N ILE A 113 -20.29 -7.37 -4.60
CA ILE A 113 -19.61 -8.62 -4.98
C ILE A 113 -18.43 -8.37 -5.93
N CYS A 114 -17.48 -9.29 -5.97
CA CYS A 114 -16.32 -9.27 -6.84
C CYS A 114 -16.65 -9.76 -8.26
N ILE A 115 -15.69 -9.63 -9.18
CA ILE A 115 -15.82 -10.05 -10.59
C ILE A 115 -16.40 -11.45 -10.76
N ASP A 116 -16.01 -12.41 -9.91
CA ASP A 116 -16.49 -13.79 -9.95
C ASP A 116 -17.79 -14.06 -9.17
N GLY A 117 -18.42 -13.02 -8.63
CA GLY A 117 -19.65 -13.10 -7.82
C GLY A 117 -19.44 -13.43 -6.35
N THR A 118 -18.19 -13.62 -5.88
CA THR A 118 -17.92 -13.77 -4.44
C THR A 118 -18.22 -12.48 -3.67
N PRO A 119 -18.61 -12.56 -2.38
CA PRO A 119 -18.79 -11.37 -1.54
C PRO A 119 -17.55 -10.47 -1.51
N GLY A 120 -17.73 -9.16 -1.63
CA GLY A 120 -16.66 -8.19 -1.37
C GLY A 120 -16.23 -8.20 0.11
N GLY A 121 -15.06 -7.64 0.39
CA GLY A 121 -14.50 -7.64 1.73
C GLY A 121 -13.43 -6.59 2.00
N TYR A 122 -13.09 -6.44 3.27
CA TYR A 122 -12.09 -5.50 3.76
C TYR A 122 -11.34 -6.08 4.96
N HIS A 123 -10.12 -5.64 5.19
CA HIS A 123 -9.37 -5.92 6.41
C HIS A 123 -9.57 -4.75 7.38
N PHE A 124 -9.74 -5.04 8.67
CA PHE A 124 -10.01 -4.02 9.68
C PHE A 124 -9.23 -4.29 10.96
N ASP A 125 -8.48 -3.28 11.40
CA ASP A 125 -7.78 -3.26 12.68
C ASP A 125 -8.27 -2.07 13.52
N PRO A 126 -8.88 -2.30 14.68
CA PRO A 126 -9.47 -1.23 15.48
C PRO A 126 -8.41 -0.29 16.07
N GLY A 127 -8.75 1.00 16.12
CA GLY A 127 -7.95 2.01 16.78
C GLY A 127 -8.02 1.92 18.30
N PHE A 128 -7.10 2.59 18.98
CA PHE A 128 -7.00 2.59 20.44
C PHE A 128 -6.57 3.95 20.98
N GLY A 129 -6.78 4.17 22.29
CA GLY A 129 -6.40 5.42 22.94
C GLY A 129 -7.10 6.64 22.34
N ASP A 130 -6.34 7.71 22.13
CA ASP A 130 -6.79 8.94 21.47
C ASP A 130 -7.01 8.78 19.95
N GLY A 131 -6.50 7.70 19.35
CA GLY A 131 -6.74 7.32 17.95
C GLY A 131 -8.08 6.60 17.70
N ALA A 132 -8.81 6.20 18.76
CA ALA A 132 -9.99 5.34 18.64
C ALA A 132 -11.17 5.94 17.85
N ASN A 133 -11.24 7.28 17.73
CA ASN A 133 -12.22 7.99 16.90
C ASN A 133 -11.65 8.49 15.57
N ASN A 134 -10.45 8.05 15.18
CA ASN A 134 -9.81 8.47 13.94
C ASN A 134 -9.68 7.28 12.98
N TRP A 135 -9.79 7.54 11.68
CA TRP A 135 -9.98 6.48 10.67
C TRP A 135 -9.10 6.67 9.45
N ILE A 136 -8.48 5.59 8.98
CA ILE A 136 -7.78 5.50 7.70
C ILE A 136 -8.48 4.43 6.86
N ILE A 137 -9.02 4.83 5.72
CA ILE A 137 -9.62 3.93 4.74
C ILE A 137 -8.69 3.86 3.54
N MET A 138 -8.03 2.72 3.35
CA MET A 138 -7.10 2.48 2.24
C MET A 138 -7.77 1.67 1.14
N LEU A 139 -7.81 2.21 -0.07
CA LEU A 139 -8.31 1.56 -1.27
C LEU A 139 -7.17 0.83 -1.99
N MET A 140 -7.31 -0.49 -2.11
CA MET A 140 -6.35 -1.31 -2.86
C MET A 140 -6.34 -0.94 -4.35
N GLY A 141 -5.17 -1.04 -4.98
CA GLY A 141 -5.01 -0.89 -6.43
C GLY A 141 -4.94 -2.23 -7.15
N GLY A 142 -4.91 -2.19 -8.48
CA GLY A 142 -4.73 -3.41 -9.29
C GLY A 142 -5.05 -3.22 -10.77
N GLY A 143 -4.81 -2.03 -11.33
CA GLY A 143 -5.16 -1.68 -12.71
C GLY A 143 -6.64 -1.82 -13.05
N TRP A 144 -6.97 -1.72 -14.33
CA TRP A 144 -8.34 -1.86 -14.84
C TRP A 144 -8.45 -3.08 -15.72
N CYS A 145 -9.69 -3.55 -15.92
CA CYS A 145 -9.95 -4.63 -16.86
C CYS A 145 -11.14 -4.30 -17.77
N GLY A 146 -10.97 -4.57 -19.06
CA GLY A 146 -12.08 -4.89 -19.96
C GLY A 146 -12.33 -6.41 -19.95
N LEU A 147 -13.24 -6.88 -20.79
CA LEU A 147 -13.76 -8.25 -20.77
C LEU A 147 -12.70 -9.36 -20.59
N ASN A 148 -11.73 -9.45 -21.50
CA ASN A 148 -10.72 -10.52 -21.49
C ASN A 148 -9.90 -10.55 -20.19
N ILE A 149 -9.51 -9.37 -19.68
CA ILE A 149 -8.71 -9.26 -18.45
C ILE A 149 -9.61 -9.54 -17.24
N CYS A 150 -10.87 -9.12 -17.24
CA CYS A 150 -11.78 -9.39 -16.13
C CYS A 150 -12.06 -10.89 -16.04
N GLN A 151 -12.30 -11.58 -17.16
CA GLN A 151 -12.42 -13.03 -17.20
C GLN A 151 -11.16 -13.73 -16.65
N TYR A 152 -9.96 -13.26 -17.01
CA TYR A 152 -8.71 -13.80 -16.48
C TYR A 152 -8.59 -13.66 -14.95
N ARG A 153 -9.28 -12.69 -14.33
CA ARG A 153 -9.26 -12.42 -12.87
C ARG A 153 -10.27 -13.28 -12.10
N ILE A 154 -11.19 -13.98 -12.76
CA ILE A 154 -12.15 -14.87 -12.10
C ILE A 154 -11.40 -15.88 -11.22
N GLY A 155 -11.80 -15.99 -9.95
CA GLY A 155 -11.17 -16.90 -8.97
C GLY A 155 -9.76 -16.51 -8.56
N LYS A 156 -9.28 -15.29 -8.87
CA LYS A 156 -7.95 -14.78 -8.50
C LYS A 156 -8.05 -13.56 -7.58
N ASP A 157 -6.93 -13.18 -6.98
CA ASP A 157 -6.84 -12.14 -5.94
C ASP A 157 -7.43 -10.77 -6.29
N LEU A 158 -7.51 -10.42 -7.59
CA LEU A 158 -8.08 -9.17 -8.12
C LEU A 158 -9.51 -9.30 -8.69
N GLY A 159 -10.13 -10.47 -8.53
CA GLY A 159 -11.49 -10.73 -9.00
C GLY A 159 -12.31 -11.64 -8.08
N SER A 160 -11.74 -12.03 -6.93
CA SER A 160 -12.32 -12.95 -5.95
C SER A 160 -11.89 -12.61 -4.53
N THR A 161 -12.73 -12.96 -3.56
CA THR A 161 -12.35 -13.04 -2.14
C THR A 161 -12.07 -14.46 -1.65
N THR A 162 -12.14 -15.45 -2.53
CA THR A 162 -11.80 -16.84 -2.19
C THR A 162 -10.31 -16.98 -1.86
N ASN A 163 -9.99 -17.61 -0.72
CA ASN A 163 -8.62 -17.90 -0.27
C ASN A 163 -7.70 -16.68 -0.11
N ILE A 164 -8.27 -15.50 0.13
CA ILE A 164 -7.46 -14.30 0.41
C ILE A 164 -6.76 -14.46 1.77
N PRO A 165 -5.42 -14.41 1.83
CA PRO A 165 -4.71 -14.49 3.09
C PRO A 165 -4.94 -13.22 3.92
N PRO A 166 -4.69 -13.27 5.24
CA PRO A 166 -4.61 -12.06 6.05
C PRO A 166 -3.60 -11.07 5.46
N GLN A 167 -3.90 -9.78 5.57
CA GLN A 167 -3.09 -8.70 5.03
C GLN A 167 -2.13 -8.18 6.11
N ASN A 168 -0.83 -8.11 5.79
CA ASN A 168 0.11 -7.39 6.64
C ASN A 168 -0.13 -5.88 6.51
N PHE A 169 -0.36 -5.20 7.64
CA PHE A 169 -0.53 -3.75 7.69
C PHE A 169 0.81 -3.05 7.91
N GLU A 170 1.25 -2.30 6.89
CA GLU A 170 2.53 -1.61 6.84
C GLU A 170 2.36 -0.13 6.46
N GLY A 171 3.45 0.64 6.51
CA GLY A 171 3.44 2.07 6.20
C GLY A 171 2.41 2.84 7.02
N ILE A 172 1.54 3.61 6.37
CA ILE A 172 0.47 4.38 7.05
C ILE A 172 -0.57 3.50 7.78
N LEU A 173 -0.61 2.19 7.50
CA LEU A 173 -1.47 1.24 8.20
C LEU A 173 -0.73 0.50 9.32
N SER A 174 0.58 0.67 9.47
CA SER A 174 1.32 0.02 10.55
C SER A 174 0.83 0.48 11.91
N SER A 175 0.69 -0.46 12.86
CA SER A 175 0.48 -0.19 14.29
C SER A 175 1.76 0.15 15.04
N ASP A 176 2.92 0.04 14.38
CA ASP A 176 4.21 0.43 14.96
C ASP A 176 4.38 1.95 14.87
N GLN A 177 4.43 2.61 16.02
CA GLN A 177 4.62 4.05 16.13
C GLN A 177 5.97 4.51 15.54
N SER A 178 7.00 3.66 15.49
CA SER A 178 8.26 4.01 14.85
C SER A 178 8.17 4.08 13.32
N ILE A 179 7.22 3.35 12.73
CA ILE A 179 6.93 3.35 11.28
C ILE A 179 5.85 4.39 10.95
N ASN A 180 4.84 4.52 11.81
CA ASN A 180 3.64 5.32 11.57
C ASN A 180 3.31 6.27 12.75
N PRO A 181 4.19 7.24 13.05
CA PRO A 181 4.20 7.94 14.33
C PRO A 181 2.90 8.67 14.68
N ASP A 182 2.22 9.24 13.69
CA ASP A 182 1.04 10.06 13.92
C ASP A 182 -0.29 9.33 13.73
N PHE A 183 -0.28 8.15 13.08
CA PHE A 183 -1.51 7.42 12.73
C PHE A 183 -1.56 5.96 13.24
N TYR A 184 -0.52 5.48 13.93
CA TYR A 184 -0.39 4.07 14.34
C TYR A 184 -1.57 3.53 15.16
N ASN A 185 -2.22 4.39 15.95
CA ASN A 185 -3.31 4.01 16.83
C ASN A 185 -4.71 4.32 16.29
N TRP A 186 -4.82 4.69 15.00
CA TRP A 186 -6.10 4.94 14.35
C TRP A 186 -6.80 3.62 13.96
N ASN A 187 -8.10 3.69 13.72
CA ASN A 187 -8.83 2.63 13.03
C ASN A 187 -8.30 2.52 11.61
N ARG A 188 -7.88 1.34 11.20
CA ARG A 188 -7.21 1.11 9.92
C ARG A 188 -7.99 0.09 9.11
N VAL A 189 -8.41 0.49 7.92
CA VAL A 189 -9.22 -0.33 7.02
C VAL A 189 -8.51 -0.45 5.68
N PHE A 190 -8.43 -1.67 5.14
CA PHE A 190 -7.93 -1.94 3.80
C PHE A 190 -9.02 -2.62 2.97
N ILE A 191 -9.61 -1.88 2.03
CA ILE A 191 -10.69 -2.40 1.18
C ILE A 191 -10.07 -3.16 0.01
N ARG A 192 -10.44 -4.44 -0.15
CA ARG A 192 -9.94 -5.29 -1.23
C ARG A 192 -10.46 -4.82 -2.58
N TYR A 193 -9.56 -4.76 -3.55
CA TYR A 193 -9.88 -4.42 -4.93
C TYR A 193 -10.17 -5.69 -5.71
N CYS A 194 -11.44 -5.86 -6.09
CA CYS A 194 -11.89 -7.06 -6.81
C CYS A 194 -12.90 -6.75 -7.92
N ASP A 195 -13.07 -5.48 -8.29
CA ASP A 195 -14.05 -5.02 -9.30
C ASP A 195 -13.41 -4.66 -10.65
N GLY A 196 -12.13 -4.29 -10.67
CA GLY A 196 -11.43 -3.93 -11.92
C GLY A 196 -11.79 -2.55 -12.50
N GLY A 197 -12.54 -1.73 -11.76
CA GLY A 197 -13.07 -0.43 -12.18
C GLY A 197 -12.76 0.71 -11.21
N SER A 198 -11.68 0.64 -10.44
CA SER A 198 -11.33 1.64 -9.40
C SER A 198 -12.47 1.96 -8.43
N PHE A 199 -13.26 0.97 -7.99
CA PHE A 199 -14.40 1.20 -7.10
C PHE A 199 -15.49 2.14 -7.66
N MET A 200 -15.53 2.38 -8.98
CA MET A 200 -16.48 3.30 -9.63
C MET A 200 -17.55 2.59 -10.45
N GLY A 201 -17.38 1.29 -10.74
CA GLY A 201 -18.30 0.53 -11.59
C GLY A 201 -19.58 0.08 -10.87
N ASP A 202 -20.67 -0.01 -11.65
CA ASP A 202 -21.88 -0.75 -11.28
C ASP A 202 -22.51 -1.35 -12.55
N ALA A 203 -21.96 -2.49 -12.96
CA ALA A 203 -22.36 -3.20 -14.17
C ALA A 203 -22.29 -4.72 -14.00
N GLN A 204 -23.02 -5.41 -14.88
CA GLN A 204 -22.81 -6.82 -15.19
C GLN A 204 -22.56 -6.92 -16.69
N ARG A 205 -21.63 -7.79 -17.09
CA ARG A 205 -21.40 -8.12 -18.51
C ARG A 205 -21.43 -9.63 -18.67
N ASP A 206 -22.01 -10.09 -19.76
CA ASP A 206 -22.05 -11.49 -20.16
C ASP A 206 -21.30 -11.63 -21.48
N ASP A 207 -20.41 -12.60 -21.54
CA ASP A 207 -19.78 -13.05 -22.77
C ASP A 207 -19.82 -14.58 -22.85
N ASN A 208 -20.67 -15.09 -23.74
CA ASN A 208 -20.84 -16.51 -23.99
C ASN A 208 -21.10 -17.34 -22.71
N GLY A 209 -21.84 -16.77 -21.75
CA GLY A 209 -22.21 -17.42 -20.49
C GLY A 209 -21.20 -17.20 -19.35
N HIS A 210 -20.10 -16.47 -19.60
CA HIS A 210 -19.20 -16.01 -18.53
C HIS A 210 -19.63 -14.62 -18.05
N ILE A 211 -20.30 -14.60 -16.91
CA ILE A 211 -20.73 -13.36 -16.26
C ILE A 211 -19.53 -12.75 -15.52
N VAL A 212 -19.30 -11.45 -15.73
CA VAL A 212 -18.38 -10.64 -14.92
C VAL A 212 -19.16 -9.54 -14.19
N GLU A 213 -18.99 -9.49 -12.88
CA GLU A 213 -19.63 -8.51 -11.99
C GLU A 213 -18.70 -7.32 -11.73
N LEU A 214 -19.09 -6.14 -12.19
CA LEU A 214 -18.27 -4.93 -12.12
C LEU A 214 -18.87 -3.99 -11.07
N ARG A 215 -18.81 -4.40 -9.80
CA ARG A 215 -19.59 -3.81 -8.69
C ARG A 215 -18.77 -2.95 -7.72
N GLY A 216 -17.71 -2.32 -8.21
CA GLY A 216 -16.77 -1.54 -7.40
C GLY A 216 -17.45 -0.51 -6.50
N LEU A 217 -18.41 0.24 -7.06
CA LEU A 217 -19.12 1.27 -6.29
C LEU A 217 -20.05 0.67 -5.23
N ARG A 218 -20.65 -0.49 -5.51
CA ARG A 218 -21.47 -1.22 -4.53
C ARG A 218 -20.62 -1.74 -3.38
N VAL A 219 -19.45 -2.29 -3.68
CA VAL A 219 -18.47 -2.74 -2.67
C VAL A 219 -18.06 -1.57 -1.78
N PHE A 220 -17.60 -0.45 -2.35
CA PHE A 220 -17.23 0.74 -1.58
C PHE A 220 -18.38 1.22 -0.69
N THR A 221 -19.58 1.35 -1.26
CA THR A 221 -20.77 1.83 -0.53
C THR A 221 -21.14 0.90 0.63
N ALA A 222 -21.13 -0.42 0.41
CA ALA A 222 -21.47 -1.39 1.44
C ALA A 222 -20.43 -1.46 2.57
N VAL A 223 -19.14 -1.32 2.25
CA VAL A 223 -18.10 -1.22 3.28
C VAL A 223 -18.32 0.05 4.11
N MET A 224 -18.48 1.21 3.47
CA MET A 224 -18.70 2.46 4.19
C MET A 224 -19.94 2.41 5.09
N ASP A 225 -21.03 1.80 4.62
CA ASP A 225 -22.25 1.56 5.40
C ASP A 225 -21.96 0.75 6.68
N GLU A 226 -21.19 -0.33 6.59
CA GLU A 226 -20.79 -1.12 7.77
C GLU A 226 -19.89 -0.36 8.73
N LEU A 227 -18.90 0.37 8.19
CA LEU A 227 -17.99 1.13 9.04
C LEU A 227 -18.77 2.17 9.87
N LEU A 228 -19.70 2.88 9.22
CA LEU A 228 -20.54 3.89 9.83
C LEU A 228 -21.54 3.29 10.83
N ASN A 229 -22.27 2.25 10.42
CA ASN A 229 -23.43 1.76 11.16
C ASN A 229 -23.09 0.65 12.17
N VAL A 230 -22.01 -0.08 11.97
CA VAL A 230 -21.65 -1.27 12.77
C VAL A 230 -20.32 -1.09 13.48
N LYS A 231 -19.29 -0.54 12.82
CA LYS A 231 -17.93 -0.46 13.39
C LYS A 231 -17.63 0.82 14.18
N GLY A 232 -18.59 1.76 14.24
CA GLY A 232 -18.51 2.95 15.09
C GLY A 232 -17.96 4.21 14.42
N MET A 233 -17.74 4.20 13.10
CA MET A 233 -17.21 5.35 12.36
C MET A 233 -18.14 6.58 12.38
N LYS A 234 -19.41 6.43 12.73
CA LYS A 234 -20.32 7.57 12.97
C LYS A 234 -19.79 8.61 13.97
N LYS A 235 -18.92 8.21 14.90
CA LYS A 235 -18.31 9.09 15.91
C LYS A 235 -16.95 9.65 15.46
N THR A 236 -16.61 9.52 14.18
CA THR A 236 -15.27 9.88 13.71
C THR A 236 -14.98 11.37 13.92
N GLU A 237 -13.79 11.67 14.42
CA GLU A 237 -13.30 13.04 14.57
C GLU A 237 -12.38 13.45 13.42
N ASN A 238 -11.49 12.53 13.03
CA ASN A 238 -10.53 12.74 11.95
C ASN A 238 -10.52 11.52 11.03
N ALA A 239 -10.44 11.76 9.73
CA ALA A 239 -10.56 10.70 8.73
C ALA A 239 -9.63 10.93 7.53
N ILE A 240 -9.12 9.84 6.98
CA ILE A 240 -8.33 9.78 5.75
C ILE A 240 -8.96 8.77 4.78
N LEU A 241 -9.24 9.22 3.56
CA LEU A 241 -9.43 8.30 2.42
C LEU A 241 -8.14 8.24 1.62
N ALA A 242 -7.47 7.11 1.64
CA ALA A 242 -6.23 6.86 0.94
C ALA A 242 -6.41 5.79 -0.14
N GLY A 243 -5.50 5.75 -1.10
CA GLY A 243 -5.40 4.63 -2.03
C GLY A 243 -4.07 4.61 -2.75
N GLY A 244 -3.76 3.45 -3.35
CA GLY A 244 -2.60 3.28 -4.22
C GLY A 244 -3.00 2.86 -5.64
N SER A 245 -2.32 3.37 -6.67
CA SER A 245 -2.56 3.02 -8.08
C SER A 245 -4.03 3.26 -8.50
N ALA A 246 -4.74 2.25 -9.02
CA ALA A 246 -6.18 2.34 -9.32
C ALA A 246 -7.03 2.76 -8.10
N GLY A 247 -6.66 2.30 -6.89
CA GLY A 247 -7.32 2.74 -5.65
C GLY A 247 -7.00 4.20 -5.29
N ALA A 248 -5.84 4.71 -5.70
CA ALA A 248 -5.49 6.13 -5.54
C ALA A 248 -6.28 7.03 -6.49
N LEU A 249 -6.56 6.57 -7.72
CA LEU A 249 -7.49 7.25 -8.61
C LEU A 249 -8.90 7.26 -7.97
N ALA A 250 -9.35 6.12 -7.44
CA ALA A 250 -10.61 6.04 -6.71
C ALA A 250 -10.66 7.02 -5.52
N ALA A 251 -9.57 7.15 -4.75
CA ALA A 251 -9.48 8.07 -3.62
C ALA A 251 -9.61 9.54 -4.07
N ILE A 252 -9.14 9.91 -5.26
CA ILE A 252 -9.38 11.24 -5.85
C ILE A 252 -10.86 11.41 -6.18
N LEU A 253 -11.42 10.48 -6.96
CA LEU A 253 -12.78 10.59 -7.51
C LEU A 253 -13.88 10.49 -6.45
N LEU A 254 -13.64 9.72 -5.37
CA LEU A 254 -14.57 9.50 -4.26
C LEU A 254 -14.32 10.46 -3.08
N CYS A 255 -13.31 11.33 -3.14
CA CYS A 255 -12.90 12.14 -1.99
C CYS A 255 -14.04 12.99 -1.39
N ASP A 256 -14.76 13.73 -2.24
CA ASP A 256 -15.89 14.56 -1.79
C ASP A 256 -17.10 13.71 -1.37
N ARG A 257 -17.32 12.57 -2.01
CA ARG A 257 -18.36 11.61 -1.60
C ARG A 257 -18.07 11.06 -0.21
N TYR A 258 -16.81 10.74 0.08
CA TYR A 258 -16.37 10.29 1.39
C TYR A 258 -16.53 11.38 2.46
N ARG A 259 -16.12 12.63 2.17
CA ARG A 259 -16.36 13.77 3.08
C ARG A 259 -17.84 13.92 3.44
N ALA A 260 -18.73 13.73 2.46
CA ALA A 260 -20.17 13.85 2.64
C ALA A 260 -20.79 12.73 3.50
N LEU A 261 -20.14 11.56 3.62
CA LEU A 261 -20.61 10.47 4.48
C LEU A 261 -20.38 10.72 5.97
N ILE A 262 -19.45 11.63 6.31
CA ILE A 262 -19.05 11.95 7.69
C ILE A 262 -19.04 13.47 7.91
N PRO A 263 -20.20 14.16 7.74
CA PRO A 263 -20.27 15.62 7.74
C PRO A 263 -19.73 16.24 9.03
N ASP A 264 -19.95 15.57 10.17
CA ASP A 264 -19.60 16.05 11.52
C ASP A 264 -18.12 15.87 11.89
N ALA A 265 -17.36 15.12 11.09
CA ALA A 265 -15.93 14.95 11.32
C ALA A 265 -15.20 16.30 11.19
N LYS A 266 -14.35 16.62 12.17
CA LYS A 266 -13.60 17.88 12.24
C LYS A 266 -12.62 18.00 11.08
N ARG A 267 -11.96 16.89 10.73
CA ARG A 267 -10.95 16.85 9.66
C ARG A 267 -11.15 15.63 8.78
N VAL A 268 -11.33 15.86 7.50
CA VAL A 268 -11.35 14.81 6.47
C VAL A 268 -10.45 15.26 5.33
N LYS A 269 -9.47 14.43 4.99
CA LYS A 269 -8.54 14.70 3.89
C LYS A 269 -8.31 13.41 3.11
N CYS A 270 -7.92 13.53 1.85
CA CYS A 270 -7.63 12.36 1.00
C CYS A 270 -6.15 12.28 0.63
N LEU A 271 -5.68 11.06 0.38
CA LEU A 271 -4.32 10.76 -0.06
C LEU A 271 -4.37 9.89 -1.32
N SER A 272 -3.78 10.37 -2.40
CA SER A 272 -3.62 9.61 -3.63
C SER A 272 -2.15 9.27 -3.82
N GLN A 273 -1.80 7.98 -3.80
CA GLN A 273 -0.44 7.50 -4.07
C GLN A 273 -0.35 6.83 -5.45
N SER A 274 0.47 7.37 -6.36
CA SER A 274 0.61 6.87 -7.74
C SER A 274 -0.74 6.81 -8.48
N GLY A 275 -1.63 7.76 -8.19
CA GLY A 275 -2.98 7.83 -8.73
C GLY A 275 -3.21 8.94 -9.74
N PHE A 276 -2.21 9.79 -10.01
CA PHE A 276 -2.35 10.96 -10.89
C PHE A 276 -2.06 10.56 -12.35
N PHE A 277 -3.02 9.89 -12.97
CA PHE A 277 -2.94 9.47 -14.38
C PHE A 277 -3.18 10.65 -15.33
N ILE A 278 -2.31 10.86 -16.32
CA ILE A 278 -2.47 11.96 -17.28
C ILE A 278 -2.81 11.44 -18.67
N ARG A 279 -3.63 12.20 -19.39
CA ARG A 279 -3.90 12.01 -20.81
C ARG A 279 -2.67 12.36 -21.64
N ALA A 280 -1.94 13.40 -21.21
CA ALA A 280 -0.76 13.93 -21.91
C ALA A 280 -1.05 14.12 -23.41
N LYS A 281 -1.92 15.09 -23.71
CA LYS A 281 -2.52 15.29 -25.05
C LYS A 281 -1.49 15.50 -26.18
N ASP A 282 -0.33 16.04 -25.83
CA ASP A 282 0.74 16.40 -26.78
C ASP A 282 1.79 15.28 -26.95
N LEU A 283 1.65 14.16 -26.22
CA LEU A 283 2.50 12.98 -26.38
C LEU A 283 1.89 11.97 -27.36
N PRO A 284 2.71 11.11 -27.99
CA PRO A 284 2.22 10.03 -28.86
C PRO A 284 1.10 9.20 -28.24
N ASP A 285 0.16 8.72 -29.05
CA ASP A 285 -0.96 7.86 -28.65
C ASP A 285 -1.92 8.43 -27.58
N ALA A 286 -2.00 9.76 -27.41
CA ALA A 286 -2.94 10.38 -26.47
C ALA A 286 -4.41 9.96 -26.69
N ASN A 287 -4.85 9.89 -27.94
CA ASN A 287 -6.21 9.43 -28.27
C ASN A 287 -6.45 7.97 -27.90
N ARG A 288 -5.40 7.12 -27.94
CA ARG A 288 -5.49 5.73 -27.48
C ARG A 288 -5.62 5.66 -25.96
N ARG A 289 -4.85 6.49 -25.22
CA ARG A 289 -4.97 6.60 -23.77
C ARG A 289 -6.39 7.02 -23.37
N GLU A 290 -6.90 8.08 -23.99
CA GLU A 290 -8.27 8.56 -23.76
C GLU A 290 -9.30 7.48 -24.12
N GLY A 291 -9.18 6.84 -25.30
CA GLY A 291 -10.07 5.77 -25.72
C GLY A 291 -10.06 4.56 -24.77
N GLY A 292 -8.91 4.27 -24.15
CA GLY A 292 -8.78 3.23 -23.13
C GLY A 292 -9.63 3.55 -21.89
N PHE A 293 -9.52 4.76 -21.34
CA PHE A 293 -10.36 5.17 -20.20
C PHE A 293 -11.83 5.36 -20.58
N ALA A 294 -12.14 5.82 -21.80
CA ALA A 294 -13.50 5.83 -22.32
C ALA A 294 -14.12 4.43 -22.34
N HIS A 295 -13.36 3.43 -22.80
CA HIS A 295 -13.80 2.03 -22.77
C HIS A 295 -14.01 1.52 -21.35
N ILE A 296 -13.13 1.85 -20.40
CA ILE A 296 -13.32 1.47 -18.99
C ILE A 296 -14.60 2.08 -18.41
N ILE A 297 -14.88 3.37 -18.67
CA ILE A 297 -16.10 4.04 -18.21
C ILE A 297 -17.35 3.34 -18.73
N ASP A 298 -17.39 3.03 -20.03
CA ASP A 298 -18.52 2.36 -20.66
C ASP A 298 -18.68 0.90 -20.18
N PHE A 299 -17.58 0.14 -20.18
CA PHE A 299 -17.59 -1.26 -19.80
C PHE A 299 -18.03 -1.47 -18.34
N HIS A 300 -17.65 -0.58 -17.43
CA HIS A 300 -18.01 -0.63 -16.01
C HIS A 300 -19.26 0.19 -15.64
N ASN A 301 -19.87 0.89 -16.60
CA ASN A 301 -21.02 1.78 -16.36
C ASN A 301 -20.74 2.86 -15.29
N MET A 302 -19.66 3.63 -15.46
CA MET A 302 -19.18 4.57 -14.44
C MET A 302 -19.78 5.98 -14.53
N ILE A 303 -20.59 6.29 -15.56
CA ILE A 303 -21.02 7.68 -15.86
C ILE A 303 -21.63 8.38 -14.63
N ASP A 304 -22.51 7.70 -13.91
CA ASP A 304 -23.17 8.25 -12.72
C ASP A 304 -22.25 8.36 -11.50
N ALA A 305 -21.14 7.62 -11.49
CA ALA A 305 -20.14 7.64 -10.44
C ALA A 305 -19.15 8.81 -10.61
N LEU A 306 -18.94 9.28 -11.84
CA LEU A 306 -17.97 10.33 -12.14
C LEU A 306 -18.36 11.69 -11.54
N PRO A 307 -17.37 12.55 -11.21
CA PRO A 307 -17.64 13.88 -10.68
C PRO A 307 -18.44 14.75 -11.67
N LYS A 308 -19.61 15.24 -11.23
CA LYS A 308 -20.46 16.13 -12.02
C LYS A 308 -19.78 17.45 -12.39
N SER A 309 -18.84 17.90 -11.56
CA SER A 309 -18.01 19.08 -11.83
C SER A 309 -17.19 18.92 -13.12
N CYS A 310 -16.78 17.70 -13.45
CA CYS A 310 -16.07 17.40 -14.69
C CYS A 310 -17.05 17.09 -15.84
N THR A 311 -18.00 16.18 -15.66
CA THR A 311 -18.88 15.71 -16.75
C THR A 311 -19.84 16.80 -17.28
N SER A 312 -20.06 17.87 -16.52
CA SER A 312 -20.81 19.05 -17.00
C SER A 312 -19.99 19.98 -17.90
N LYS A 313 -18.66 19.88 -17.88
CA LYS A 313 -17.75 20.77 -18.62
C LYS A 313 -17.10 20.09 -19.82
N MET A 314 -16.98 18.76 -19.81
CA MET A 314 -16.28 17.99 -20.84
C MET A 314 -16.84 16.58 -21.01
N ASN A 315 -16.34 15.87 -22.03
CA ASN A 315 -16.70 14.48 -22.26
C ASN A 315 -16.30 13.62 -21.04
N ALA A 316 -17.18 12.69 -20.63
CA ALA A 316 -16.93 11.78 -19.54
C ALA A 316 -15.63 10.96 -19.70
N SER A 317 -15.20 10.67 -20.95
CA SER A 317 -13.92 10.01 -21.26
C SER A 317 -12.71 10.66 -20.58
N LEU A 318 -12.76 11.98 -20.38
CA LEU A 318 -11.69 12.75 -19.76
C LEU A 318 -11.77 12.74 -18.23
N CYS A 319 -12.92 12.43 -17.64
CA CYS A 319 -13.15 12.55 -16.20
C CYS A 319 -12.57 11.41 -15.35
N LEU A 320 -11.86 10.46 -15.97
CA LEU A 320 -10.98 9.53 -15.26
C LEU A 320 -9.52 9.99 -15.18
N PHE A 321 -9.13 11.08 -15.86
CA PHE A 321 -7.80 11.67 -15.70
C PHE A 321 -7.83 12.76 -14.62
N PRO A 322 -7.10 12.59 -13.50
CA PRO A 322 -7.04 13.58 -12.42
C PRO A 322 -6.69 15.00 -12.82
N GLU A 323 -5.92 15.20 -13.90
CA GLU A 323 -5.60 16.54 -14.41
C GLU A 323 -6.86 17.38 -14.70
N TYR A 324 -7.99 16.75 -15.04
CA TYR A 324 -9.26 17.43 -15.32
C TYR A 324 -10.24 17.47 -14.14
N VAL A 325 -9.90 16.83 -13.02
CA VAL A 325 -10.82 16.65 -11.89
C VAL A 325 -10.30 17.30 -10.62
N VAL A 326 -9.00 17.22 -10.35
CA VAL A 326 -8.41 17.64 -9.07
C VAL A 326 -8.60 19.12 -8.78
N GLY A 327 -8.67 19.97 -9.81
CA GLY A 327 -8.99 21.39 -9.66
C GLY A 327 -10.35 21.65 -8.99
N ASP A 328 -11.32 20.75 -9.20
CA ASP A 328 -12.70 20.91 -8.71
C ASP A 328 -12.98 20.18 -7.39
N VAL A 329 -12.09 19.31 -6.90
CA VAL A 329 -12.28 18.55 -5.64
C VAL A 329 -12.36 19.52 -4.45
N GLN A 330 -13.40 19.46 -3.63
CA GLN A 330 -13.55 20.43 -2.53
C GLN A 330 -12.76 20.03 -1.28
N THR A 331 -12.71 18.74 -1.01
CA THR A 331 -12.00 18.16 0.13
C THR A 331 -10.49 18.27 -0.06
N PRO A 332 -9.69 18.60 0.98
CA PRO A 332 -8.24 18.66 0.86
C PRO A 332 -7.66 17.32 0.40
N LEU A 333 -6.75 17.37 -0.57
CA LEU A 333 -6.22 16.20 -1.26
C LEU A 333 -4.69 16.29 -1.34
N PHE A 334 -4.02 15.24 -0.89
CA PHE A 334 -2.58 15.08 -1.02
C PHE A 334 -2.27 14.17 -2.21
N LEU A 335 -1.43 14.64 -3.12
CA LEU A 335 -0.91 13.88 -4.25
C LEU A 335 0.52 13.47 -3.96
N LEU A 336 0.73 12.17 -3.81
CA LEU A 336 2.02 11.52 -3.73
C LEU A 336 2.22 10.76 -5.05
N ASN A 337 3.13 11.20 -5.90
CA ASN A 337 3.27 10.58 -7.23
C ASN A 337 4.72 10.65 -7.71
N PRO A 338 5.33 9.54 -8.15
CA PRO A 338 6.56 9.59 -8.93
C PRO A 338 6.32 10.38 -10.22
N ILE A 339 7.26 11.24 -10.59
CA ILE A 339 7.19 11.97 -11.86
C ILE A 339 7.30 11.00 -13.03
N PHE A 340 8.16 9.99 -12.87
CA PHE A 340 8.35 8.92 -13.84
C PHE A 340 7.63 7.66 -13.36
N ASP A 341 6.29 7.74 -13.30
CA ASP A 341 5.46 6.60 -12.91
C ASP A 341 5.61 5.43 -13.88
N THR A 342 6.08 4.29 -13.38
CA THR A 342 6.45 3.16 -14.23
C THR A 342 5.23 2.53 -14.90
N PHE A 343 4.07 2.50 -14.23
CA PHE A 343 2.85 1.95 -14.81
C PHE A 343 2.39 2.81 -15.98
N GLN A 344 2.38 4.14 -15.82
CA GLN A 344 2.01 5.04 -16.90
C GLN A 344 2.96 4.91 -18.09
N LEU A 345 4.27 4.91 -17.85
CA LEU A 345 5.27 4.74 -18.91
C LEU A 345 5.12 3.40 -19.65
N GLN A 346 4.99 2.30 -18.90
CA GLN A 346 4.92 0.94 -19.44
C GLN A 346 3.60 0.60 -20.12
N HIS A 347 2.47 1.15 -19.68
CA HIS A 347 1.14 0.72 -20.15
C HIS A 347 0.36 1.79 -20.91
N LEU A 348 0.60 3.07 -20.64
CA LEU A 348 -0.17 4.17 -21.20
C LEU A 348 0.63 5.02 -22.19
N VAL A 349 1.89 5.32 -21.91
CA VAL A 349 2.70 6.26 -22.69
C VAL A 349 3.44 5.60 -23.83
N ARG A 350 4.00 4.39 -23.62
CA ARG A 350 4.70 3.70 -24.70
C ARG A 350 3.81 3.54 -25.95
N PRO A 351 4.38 3.69 -27.15
CA PRO A 351 3.64 3.47 -28.39
C PRO A 351 3.04 2.05 -28.46
N ASN A 352 1.88 1.94 -29.11
CA ASN A 352 1.22 0.67 -29.37
C ASN A 352 0.95 0.49 -30.87
N PRO A 353 1.37 -0.63 -31.50
CA PRO A 353 1.95 -1.82 -30.89
C PRO A 353 3.44 -1.65 -30.48
N PRO A 354 3.91 -2.27 -29.38
CA PRO A 354 5.23 -2.01 -28.78
C PRO A 354 6.41 -2.51 -29.63
N GLU A 355 6.15 -3.28 -30.67
CA GLU A 355 7.15 -3.71 -31.67
C GLU A 355 7.60 -2.55 -32.55
N LEU A 356 6.80 -1.47 -32.64
CA LEU A 356 7.24 -0.23 -33.27
C LEU A 356 8.37 0.39 -32.43
N ASP A 357 9.42 0.86 -33.12
CA ASP A 357 10.53 1.63 -32.53
C ASP A 357 11.31 0.96 -31.37
N GLY A 358 11.27 -0.37 -31.27
CA GLY A 358 12.10 -1.13 -30.32
C GLY A 358 11.70 -1.01 -28.85
N TRP A 359 10.43 -0.71 -28.56
CA TRP A 359 9.89 -0.61 -27.20
C TRP A 359 9.64 -1.97 -26.52
N ASN A 360 9.89 -3.08 -27.24
CA ASN A 360 9.95 -4.43 -26.69
C ASN A 360 11.24 -4.71 -25.87
N THR A 361 12.14 -3.74 -25.76
CA THR A 361 13.38 -3.84 -24.97
C THR A 361 13.12 -3.68 -23.46
N THR A 362 14.15 -3.97 -22.64
CA THR A 362 14.12 -3.78 -21.18
C THR A 362 14.34 -2.32 -20.75
N CYS A 363 14.23 -1.35 -21.67
CA CYS A 363 14.45 0.08 -21.39
C CYS A 363 13.49 0.59 -20.31
N ILE A 364 12.18 0.40 -20.50
CA ILE A 364 11.14 0.75 -19.52
C ILE A 364 10.44 -0.48 -18.93
N ASN A 365 10.57 -1.67 -19.55
CA ASN A 365 9.98 -2.91 -19.08
C ASN A 365 10.95 -3.67 -18.19
N ASN A 366 10.42 -4.43 -17.22
CA ASN A 366 11.23 -5.34 -16.41
C ASN A 366 11.93 -6.38 -17.30
N SER A 367 13.16 -6.72 -16.95
CA SER A 367 13.87 -7.84 -17.59
C SER A 367 13.05 -9.13 -17.47
N LEU A 368 12.94 -9.88 -18.57
CA LEU A 368 12.43 -11.25 -18.57
C LEU A 368 13.53 -12.27 -18.20
N ASP A 369 14.76 -11.80 -17.97
CA ASP A 369 15.89 -12.64 -17.56
C ASP A 369 15.78 -12.95 -16.04
N PRO A 370 15.60 -14.22 -15.66
CA PRO A 370 15.50 -14.63 -14.26
C PRO A 370 16.81 -14.44 -13.46
N SER A 371 17.93 -14.12 -14.10
CA SER A 371 19.22 -13.81 -13.45
C SER A 371 19.38 -12.35 -13.05
N HIS A 372 18.50 -11.45 -13.52
CA HIS A 372 18.52 -10.03 -13.18
C HIS A 372 17.32 -9.68 -12.29
N PRO A 373 17.46 -8.78 -11.30
CA PRO A 373 16.30 -8.21 -10.63
C PRO A 373 15.32 -7.67 -11.67
N PRO A 374 13.99 -7.86 -11.52
CA PRO A 374 12.99 -7.36 -12.46
C PRO A 374 12.89 -5.84 -12.33
N CYS A 375 13.90 -5.16 -12.83
CA CYS A 375 14.00 -3.71 -12.87
C CYS A 375 14.31 -3.32 -14.33
N PRO A 376 13.66 -2.27 -14.84
CA PRO A 376 14.02 -1.75 -16.14
C PRO A 376 15.41 -1.14 -16.11
N ASP A 377 16.09 -1.26 -17.24
CA ASP A 377 17.41 -0.69 -17.45
C ASP A 377 17.31 0.49 -18.41
N LEU A 378 17.07 1.67 -17.83
CA LEU A 378 16.98 2.93 -18.54
C LEU A 378 18.24 3.26 -19.37
N THR A 379 19.39 2.63 -19.09
CA THR A 379 20.61 2.81 -19.90
C THR A 379 20.51 2.16 -21.27
N ARG A 380 19.56 1.23 -21.46
CA ARG A 380 19.29 0.55 -22.73
C ARG A 380 18.28 1.29 -23.61
N CYS A 381 17.74 2.41 -23.14
CA CYS A 381 16.87 3.25 -23.95
C CYS A 381 17.65 3.88 -25.09
N THR A 382 17.08 3.88 -26.30
CA THR A 382 17.59 4.73 -27.38
C THR A 382 17.40 6.21 -27.01
N PRO A 383 18.12 7.15 -27.66
CA PRO A 383 17.92 8.57 -27.42
C PRO A 383 16.47 9.04 -27.60
N SER A 384 15.74 8.51 -28.59
CA SER A 384 14.32 8.84 -28.81
C SER A 384 13.40 8.26 -27.73
N GLN A 385 13.68 7.05 -27.25
CA GLN A 385 12.93 6.44 -26.15
C GLN A 385 13.12 7.21 -24.85
N MET A 386 14.36 7.57 -24.53
CA MET A 386 14.67 8.39 -23.37
C MET A 386 14.04 9.79 -23.50
N GLN A 387 14.00 10.36 -24.70
CA GLN A 387 13.31 11.64 -24.92
C GLN A 387 11.82 11.54 -24.59
N LEU A 388 11.13 10.49 -25.03
CA LEU A 388 9.71 10.29 -24.67
C LEU A 388 9.51 10.15 -23.15
N VAL A 389 10.43 9.48 -22.45
CA VAL A 389 10.38 9.38 -20.97
C VAL A 389 10.49 10.77 -20.33
N LYS A 390 11.38 11.63 -20.83
CA LYS A 390 11.50 13.02 -20.35
C LYS A 390 10.28 13.87 -20.69
N ASP A 391 9.77 13.74 -21.92
CA ASP A 391 8.58 14.47 -22.38
C ASP A 391 7.36 14.10 -21.53
N TYR A 392 7.25 12.83 -21.10
CA TYR A 392 6.26 12.41 -20.12
C TYR A 392 6.44 13.07 -18.75
N GLY A 393 7.66 13.10 -18.22
CA GLY A 393 7.93 13.80 -16.95
C GLY A 393 7.56 15.28 -17.02
N GLY A 394 7.88 15.95 -18.14
CA GLY A 394 7.45 17.33 -18.42
C GLY A 394 5.94 17.49 -18.45
N ALA A 395 5.23 16.64 -19.21
CA ALA A 395 3.78 16.67 -19.30
C ALA A 395 3.08 16.44 -17.93
N LEU A 396 3.64 15.57 -17.08
CA LEU A 396 3.12 15.40 -15.72
C LEU A 396 3.31 16.66 -14.87
N LEU A 397 4.50 17.27 -14.91
CA LEU A 397 4.75 18.51 -14.19
C LEU A 397 3.87 19.66 -14.67
N ASP A 398 3.63 19.76 -15.98
CA ASP A 398 2.71 20.76 -16.54
C ASP A 398 1.28 20.57 -16.01
N ALA A 399 0.77 19.33 -15.97
CA ALA A 399 -0.53 19.04 -15.39
C ALA A 399 -0.60 19.34 -13.88
N ILE A 400 0.49 19.12 -13.14
CA ILE A 400 0.58 19.47 -11.72
C ILE A 400 0.64 20.99 -11.54
N ASN A 401 1.33 21.71 -12.43
CA ASN A 401 1.47 23.17 -12.35
C ASN A 401 0.12 23.88 -12.41
N GLU A 402 -0.87 23.32 -13.11
CA GLU A 402 -2.23 23.85 -13.17
C GLU A 402 -2.98 23.77 -11.82
N ILE A 403 -2.58 22.87 -10.92
CA ILE A 403 -3.23 22.65 -9.62
C ILE A 403 -2.35 22.98 -8.41
N GLN A 404 -1.08 23.31 -8.62
CA GLN A 404 -0.11 23.45 -7.53
C GLN A 404 -0.39 24.62 -6.60
N ASP A 405 -0.98 25.69 -7.11
CA ASP A 405 -1.26 26.90 -6.33
C ASP A 405 -2.53 26.78 -5.48
N ILE A 406 -3.29 25.69 -5.64
CA ILE A 406 -4.48 25.43 -4.83
C ILE A 406 -4.02 25.14 -3.38
N PRO A 407 -4.42 25.96 -2.38
CA PRO A 407 -3.91 25.83 -1.00
C PRO A 407 -4.29 24.50 -0.33
N SER A 408 -5.44 23.93 -0.70
CA SER A 408 -5.95 22.66 -0.17
C SER A 408 -5.30 21.42 -0.79
N ARG A 409 -4.25 21.59 -1.62
CA ARG A 409 -3.47 20.49 -2.20
C ARG A 409 -2.16 20.30 -1.47
N GLY A 410 -1.91 19.08 -1.02
CA GLY A 410 -0.55 18.65 -0.65
C GLY A 410 0.10 17.97 -1.83
N LEU A 411 1.39 18.21 -2.07
CA LEU A 411 2.15 17.61 -3.16
C LEU A 411 3.46 17.04 -2.63
N PHE A 412 3.76 15.80 -3.02
CA PHE A 412 5.06 15.16 -2.88
C PHE A 412 5.36 14.39 -4.18
N LEU A 413 6.17 14.99 -5.06
CA LEU A 413 6.52 14.43 -6.35
C LEU A 413 8.01 14.15 -6.43
N SER A 414 8.38 12.87 -6.54
CA SER A 414 9.77 12.45 -6.65
C SER A 414 10.16 12.19 -8.11
N SER A 415 11.41 12.45 -8.48
CA SER A 415 11.93 12.05 -9.80
C SER A 415 12.28 10.57 -9.89
N CYS A 416 11.78 9.75 -8.95
CA CYS A 416 12.02 8.31 -8.93
C CYS A 416 11.31 7.63 -10.10
N TYR A 417 11.95 6.61 -10.66
CA TYR A 417 11.32 5.67 -11.58
C TYR A 417 10.62 4.58 -10.76
N ALA A 418 9.39 4.85 -10.33
CA ALA A 418 8.67 3.99 -9.38
C ALA A 418 7.15 3.95 -9.64
N HIS A 419 6.48 2.94 -9.12
CA HIS A 419 5.02 2.87 -9.03
C HIS A 419 4.68 2.17 -7.72
N ASP A 420 4.46 2.96 -6.67
CA ASP A 420 4.52 2.41 -5.32
C ASP A 420 3.15 2.25 -4.68
N PHE A 421 3.05 1.16 -3.91
CA PHE A 421 2.03 0.94 -2.90
C PHE A 421 2.68 1.10 -1.51
N VAL A 422 1.87 1.51 -0.54
CA VAL A 422 2.23 2.18 0.73
C VAL A 422 3.22 1.47 1.70
N PRO A 423 3.61 0.19 1.59
CA PRO A 423 4.59 -0.33 2.55
C PRO A 423 6.02 0.22 2.45
N ALA A 424 6.61 0.29 1.25
CA ALA A 424 8.05 0.54 1.11
C ALA A 424 8.44 2.02 1.31
N THR A 425 7.56 2.95 0.92
CA THR A 425 7.87 4.37 0.80
C THR A 425 7.47 5.23 2.01
N TRP A 426 6.76 4.68 2.99
CA TRP A 426 6.35 5.44 4.18
C TRP A 426 7.44 5.51 5.28
N SER A 427 8.46 4.66 5.18
CA SER A 427 9.47 4.46 6.23
C SER A 427 10.51 5.60 6.31
N ALA A 428 11.31 5.61 7.37
CA ALA A 428 12.40 6.58 7.57
C ALA A 428 13.51 6.52 6.49
N ALA A 429 13.63 5.37 5.81
CA ALA A 429 14.57 5.13 4.71
C ALA A 429 14.02 5.58 3.34
N SER A 430 12.79 6.10 3.30
CA SER A 430 12.18 6.60 2.08
C SER A 430 12.91 7.80 1.48
N TYR A 431 12.69 7.98 0.18
CA TYR A 431 13.15 9.14 -0.57
C TYR A 431 12.71 10.44 0.11
N ARG A 432 13.65 11.40 0.22
CA ARG A 432 13.43 12.67 0.90
C ARG A 432 13.37 13.81 -0.08
N LEU A 433 12.47 14.75 0.18
CA LEU A 433 12.43 16.05 -0.49
C LEU A 433 12.41 17.14 0.57
N GLN A 434 13.28 18.14 0.39
CA GLN A 434 13.44 19.23 1.36
C GLN A 434 13.65 18.68 2.79
N ASP A 435 14.51 17.66 2.91
CA ASP A 435 14.85 16.92 4.13
C ASP A 435 13.71 16.17 4.85
N LYS A 436 12.49 16.20 4.31
CA LYS A 436 11.33 15.47 4.85
C LYS A 436 11.11 14.14 4.15
N THR A 437 10.77 13.11 4.93
CA THR A 437 10.19 11.87 4.40
C THR A 437 8.77 12.12 3.91
N ILE A 438 8.23 11.17 3.13
CA ILE A 438 6.82 11.15 2.73
C ILE A 438 5.90 11.20 3.97
N SER A 439 6.18 10.37 4.98
CA SER A 439 5.39 10.31 6.22
C SER A 439 5.38 11.65 6.97
N GLN A 440 6.54 12.31 7.09
CA GLN A 440 6.63 13.64 7.72
C GLN A 440 5.87 14.69 6.91
N ALA A 441 6.06 14.73 5.59
CA ALA A 441 5.42 15.70 4.71
C ALA A 441 3.90 15.57 4.72
N PHE A 442 3.39 14.34 4.58
CA PHE A 442 1.94 14.09 4.64
C PHE A 442 1.38 14.42 6.01
N SER A 443 2.04 13.99 7.09
CA SER A 443 1.52 14.21 8.44
C SER A 443 1.49 15.68 8.83
N ASP A 444 2.56 16.43 8.54
CA ASP A 444 2.57 17.87 8.78
C ASP A 444 1.46 18.59 7.99
N TRP A 445 1.23 18.20 6.73
CA TRP A 445 0.12 18.74 5.95
C TRP A 445 -1.24 18.31 6.47
N TYR A 446 -1.39 17.05 6.90
CA TYR A 446 -2.65 16.51 7.39
C TYR A 446 -3.10 17.25 8.65
N PHE A 447 -2.20 17.45 9.61
CA PHE A 447 -2.48 18.16 10.85
C PHE A 447 -2.35 19.68 10.76
N ASP A 448 -2.19 20.24 9.56
CA ASP A 448 -2.09 21.68 9.31
C ASP A 448 -0.86 22.33 9.99
N ARG A 449 0.20 21.54 10.24
CA ARG A 449 1.49 22.01 10.81
C ARG A 449 2.31 22.79 9.79
N SER A 450 2.31 22.36 8.53
CA SER A 450 2.96 23.08 7.42
C SER A 450 2.34 22.70 6.08
N PRO A 451 2.30 23.59 5.08
CA PRO A 451 1.96 23.21 3.72
C PRO A 451 2.98 22.19 3.18
N ALA A 452 2.57 21.36 2.23
CA ALA A 452 3.44 20.42 1.54
C ALA A 452 3.35 20.67 0.04
N LYS A 453 4.38 21.31 -0.53
CA LYS A 453 4.54 21.55 -1.97
C LYS A 453 5.95 21.12 -2.36
N MET A 454 6.19 19.81 -2.32
CA MET A 454 7.49 19.21 -2.55
C MET A 454 7.50 18.59 -3.93
N ILE A 455 8.19 19.21 -4.87
CA ILE A 455 8.31 18.74 -6.24
C ILE A 455 9.79 18.65 -6.58
N ASP A 456 10.22 17.48 -7.01
CA ASP A 456 11.56 17.25 -7.53
C ASP A 456 11.64 17.71 -9.00
N ASN A 457 12.33 18.81 -9.28
CA ASN A 457 12.38 19.37 -10.63
C ASN A 457 13.42 18.68 -11.54
N ARG A 458 14.03 17.57 -11.09
CA ARG A 458 14.98 16.80 -11.91
C ARG A 458 14.23 15.98 -12.94
N ILE A 459 14.12 16.51 -14.15
CA ILE A 459 13.47 15.83 -15.29
C ILE A 459 14.45 15.33 -16.35
N ASP A 460 15.75 15.60 -16.18
CA ASP A 460 16.77 15.23 -17.17
C ASP A 460 16.92 13.70 -17.31
N ALA A 461 16.67 12.95 -16.24
CA ALA A 461 16.59 11.50 -16.24
C ALA A 461 15.85 11.01 -14.98
N PRO A 462 15.13 9.89 -15.05
CA PRO A 462 14.57 9.26 -13.86
C PRO A 462 15.66 8.78 -12.90
N LEU A 463 15.38 8.90 -11.60
CA LEU A 463 16.26 8.42 -10.54
C LEU A 463 15.94 6.97 -10.18
N LYS A 464 16.99 6.20 -9.86
CA LYS A 464 16.82 4.92 -9.17
C LYS A 464 16.71 5.21 -7.68
N CYS A 465 15.51 4.99 -7.18
CA CYS A 465 15.11 4.95 -5.78
C CYS A 465 14.64 3.51 -5.51
#